data_AF-W1DT34-F1
#
_entry.id   AF-W1DT34-F1
#
_cell.length_a   1.000
_cell.length_b   1.000
_cell.length_c   1.000
_cell.angle_alpha   90.00
_cell.angle_beta   90.00
_cell.angle_gamma   90.00
#
_symmetry.space_group_name_H-M   'P 1'
#
loop_
_entity.id
_entity.type
_entity.pdbx_description
1 polymer ?
#
loop_
_entity_poly.entity_id
_entity_poly.type
_entity_poly.pdbx_seq_one_letter_code
_entity_poly.pdbx_strand_id
1 'polypeptide(L)'
;MVRWSEGMVWCSPERHGAMTGIMKAQIDWIPLSEGAVRPSQGKTLAVMQVCGGSQSFNAVNQMRILGRWMRMITIPNQSSVAKAWQEFDEDGRMKPSPYYDRIVDVMEELMKFTLLTREYAAYLVDRYSERKESAEALSRRVNQSKI
;
A
#
# COMPACT_ATOMS: atom_id res chain seq x y z
N MET A 1 4.60 -12.92 -4.51
CA MET A 1 4.18 -12.17 -3.30
C MET A 1 3.03 -11.21 -3.61
N VAL A 2 3.25 -10.15 -4.40
CA VAL A 2 2.24 -9.12 -4.67
C VAL A 2 1.01 -9.60 -5.43
N ARG A 3 1.15 -10.53 -6.38
CA ARG A 3 0.00 -11.04 -7.14
C ARG A 3 -1.04 -11.73 -6.25
N TRP A 4 -0.57 -12.50 -5.27
CA TRP A 4 -1.41 -13.29 -4.36
C TRP A 4 -2.09 -12.47 -3.27
N SER A 5 -1.46 -11.39 -2.80
CA SER A 5 -1.98 -10.63 -1.66
C SER A 5 -3.30 -9.91 -1.98
N GLU A 6 -4.22 -9.82 -1.02
CA GLU A 6 -5.43 -8.97 -1.11
C GLU A 6 -5.22 -7.60 -0.42
N GLY A 7 -4.32 -7.58 0.56
CA GLY A 7 -3.86 -6.40 1.27
C GLY A 7 -2.38 -6.51 1.63
N MET A 8 -1.74 -5.39 1.97
CA MET A 8 -0.33 -5.34 2.35
C MET A 8 -0.10 -4.48 3.59
N VAL A 9 0.99 -4.77 4.28
CA VAL A 9 1.55 -3.92 5.33
C VAL A 9 2.96 -3.52 4.91
N TRP A 10 3.24 -2.22 4.86
CA TRP A 10 4.58 -1.70 4.65
C TRP A 10 5.11 -1.12 5.94
N CYS A 11 6.23 -1.66 6.42
CA CYS A 11 6.91 -1.17 7.61
C CYS A 11 8.33 -0.73 7.23
N SER A 12 8.63 0.56 7.39
CA SER A 12 9.95 1.10 7.14
C SER A 12 10.51 1.81 8.38
N PRO A 13 11.76 1.57 8.75
CA PRO A 13 12.48 2.51 9.60
C PRO A 13 12.50 3.91 8.98
N GLU A 14 12.58 4.92 9.83
CA GLU A 14 12.93 6.28 9.39
C GLU A 14 14.45 6.45 9.45
N ARG A 15 15.08 6.56 8.27
CA ARG A 15 16.52 6.76 8.12
C ARG A 15 16.77 8.09 7.44
N HIS A 16 17.58 8.95 8.07
CA HIS A 16 17.82 10.32 7.61
C HIS A 16 16.52 11.10 7.31
N GLY A 17 15.48 10.90 8.14
CA GLY A 17 14.21 11.61 8.01
C GLY A 17 13.32 11.13 6.84
N ALA A 18 13.58 9.96 6.26
CA ALA A 18 12.81 9.40 5.15
C ALA A 18 12.61 7.88 5.30
N MET A 19 11.75 7.30 4.47
CA MET A 19 11.66 5.86 4.30
C MET A 19 13.00 5.28 3.82
N THR A 20 13.27 4.03 4.14
CA THR A 20 14.53 3.40 3.75
C THR A 20 14.61 3.17 2.23
N GLY A 21 15.83 3.24 1.69
CA GLY A 21 16.10 2.83 0.31
C GLY A 21 15.74 1.35 0.06
N ILE A 22 15.84 0.49 1.07
CA ILE A 22 15.44 -0.92 0.99
C ILE A 22 13.92 -1.03 0.78
N MET A 23 13.12 -0.32 1.57
CA MET A 23 11.66 -0.32 1.41
C MET A 23 11.27 0.21 0.02
N LYS A 24 11.92 1.30 -0.42
CA LYS A 24 11.66 1.88 -1.74
C LYS A 24 12.03 0.94 -2.87
N ALA A 25 13.19 0.29 -2.78
CA ALA A 25 13.66 -0.69 -3.77
C ALA A 25 12.69 -1.87 -3.91
N GLN A 26 12.13 -2.39 -2.79
CA GLN A 26 11.12 -3.45 -2.86
C GLN A 26 9.89 -3.02 -3.67
N ILE A 27 9.40 -1.78 -3.48
CA ILE A 27 8.25 -1.25 -4.22
C ILE A 27 8.61 -1.01 -5.69
N ASP A 28 9.82 -0.56 -5.99
CA ASP A 28 10.27 -0.30 -7.37
C ASP A 28 10.32 -1.55 -8.23
N TRP A 29 10.53 -2.72 -7.61
CA TRP A 29 10.46 -4.01 -8.29
C TRP A 29 9.02 -4.50 -8.54
N ILE A 30 8.00 -3.77 -8.07
CA ILE A 30 6.59 -4.09 -8.30
C ILE A 30 6.11 -3.29 -9.52
N PRO A 31 5.89 -3.93 -10.68
CA PRO A 31 5.36 -3.23 -11.85
C PRO A 31 3.91 -2.81 -11.64
N LEU A 32 3.53 -1.65 -12.18
CA LEU A 32 2.14 -1.18 -12.20
C LEU A 32 1.25 -2.00 -13.15
N SER A 33 1.84 -2.57 -14.21
CA SER A 33 1.17 -3.44 -15.19
C SER A 33 2.13 -4.51 -15.69
N GLU A 34 1.68 -5.75 -15.72
CA GLU A 34 2.34 -6.90 -16.36
C GLU A 34 1.36 -7.45 -17.41
N GLY A 35 1.39 -6.87 -18.60
CA GLY A 35 0.34 -7.10 -19.60
C GLY A 35 -1.02 -6.62 -19.09
N ALA A 36 -2.00 -7.52 -19.00
CA ALA A 36 -3.35 -7.23 -18.50
C ALA A 36 -3.48 -7.24 -16.96
N VAL A 37 -2.46 -7.72 -16.23
CA VAL A 37 -2.51 -7.83 -14.77
C VAL A 37 -1.95 -6.56 -14.15
N ARG A 38 -2.66 -5.97 -13.19
CA ARG A 38 -2.21 -4.83 -12.38
C ARG A 38 -1.99 -5.28 -10.93
N PRO A 39 -0.75 -5.67 -10.54
CA PRO A 39 -0.51 -6.48 -9.34
C PRO A 39 -0.92 -5.85 -8.01
N SER A 40 -0.86 -4.52 -7.87
CA SER A 40 -1.18 -3.79 -6.64
C SER A 40 -2.52 -3.05 -6.67
N GLN A 41 -3.13 -2.90 -7.84
CA GLN A 41 -4.27 -2.02 -8.01
C GLN A 41 -5.50 -2.50 -7.24
N GLY A 42 -6.14 -1.60 -6.48
CA GLY A 42 -7.36 -1.89 -5.72
C GLY A 42 -7.14 -2.67 -4.41
N LYS A 43 -5.90 -3.07 -4.13
CA LYS A 43 -5.53 -3.78 -2.90
C LYS A 43 -5.41 -2.81 -1.73
N THR A 44 -5.70 -3.28 -0.53
CA THR A 44 -5.58 -2.48 0.69
C THR A 44 -4.12 -2.35 1.13
N LEU A 45 -3.80 -1.25 1.80
CA LEU A 45 -2.46 -0.98 2.31
C LEU A 45 -2.52 -0.34 3.69
N ALA A 46 -1.80 -0.92 4.65
CA ALA A 46 -1.43 -0.26 5.90
C ALA A 46 0.04 0.18 5.85
N VAL A 47 0.33 1.36 6.40
CA VAL A 47 1.70 1.90 6.47
C VAL A 47 2.12 2.09 7.92
N MET A 48 3.37 1.71 8.21
CA MET A 48 3.95 1.71 9.55
C MET A 48 5.40 2.17 9.51
N GLN A 49 5.87 2.84 10.56
CA GLN A 49 7.28 3.14 10.72
C GLN A 49 7.79 2.91 12.14
N VAL A 50 9.11 2.79 12.23
CA VAL A 50 9.85 2.80 13.50
C VAL A 50 10.92 3.89 13.46
N CYS A 51 11.10 4.59 14.58
CA CYS A 51 12.12 5.62 14.74
C CYS A 51 13.09 5.25 15.88
N GLY A 52 14.38 5.54 15.71
CA GLY A 52 15.35 5.45 16.81
C GLY A 52 15.25 6.63 17.80
N GLY A 53 14.74 7.77 17.35
CA GLY A 53 14.59 9.01 18.13
C GLY A 53 13.14 9.36 18.48
N SER A 54 12.87 10.65 18.65
CA SER A 54 11.52 11.18 18.87
C SER A 54 10.56 10.81 17.74
N GLN A 55 9.26 10.89 18.05
CA GLN A 55 8.22 10.54 17.08
C GLN A 55 8.32 11.42 15.83
N SER A 56 8.15 10.79 14.67
CA SER A 56 8.15 11.41 13.35
C SER A 56 7.11 10.68 12.49
N PHE A 57 6.75 11.28 11.36
CA PHE A 57 5.78 10.71 10.42
C PHE A 57 6.29 10.73 8.97
N ASN A 58 7.56 11.02 8.74
CA ASN A 58 8.06 11.27 7.40
C ASN A 58 8.02 10.00 6.54
N ALA A 59 8.44 8.86 7.09
CA ALA A 59 8.44 7.60 6.35
C ALA A 59 7.02 7.13 6.00
N VAL A 60 6.07 7.18 6.95
CA VAL A 60 4.66 6.82 6.68
C VAL A 60 4.00 7.79 5.71
N ASN A 61 4.32 9.09 5.76
CA ASN A 61 3.81 10.07 4.79
C ASN A 61 4.30 9.78 3.37
N GLN A 62 5.59 9.46 3.22
CA GLN A 62 6.16 9.06 1.93
C GLN A 62 5.52 7.77 1.42
N MET A 63 5.38 6.75 2.28
CA MET A 63 4.75 5.48 1.92
C MET A 63 3.26 5.64 1.56
N ARG A 64 2.53 6.54 2.21
CA ARG A 64 1.13 6.85 1.87
C ARG A 64 1.01 7.44 0.47
N ILE A 65 1.92 8.36 0.10
CA ILE A 65 1.98 8.92 -1.26
C ILE A 65 2.35 7.82 -2.28
N LEU A 66 3.25 6.89 -1.91
CA LEU A 66 3.57 5.73 -2.75
C LEU A 66 2.39 4.77 -2.91
N GLY A 67 1.62 4.51 -1.85
CA GLY A 67 0.42 3.67 -1.91
C GLY A 67 -0.59 4.20 -2.93
N ARG A 68 -0.79 5.53 -2.96
CA ARG A 68 -1.57 6.20 -4.00
C ARG A 68 -0.99 5.94 -5.40
N TRP A 69 0.32 6.05 -5.59
CA TRP A 69 0.94 5.77 -6.88
C TRP A 69 0.77 4.32 -7.33
N MET A 70 0.83 3.38 -6.40
CA MET A 70 0.55 1.96 -6.63
C MET A 70 -0.94 1.65 -6.79
N ARG A 71 -1.80 2.68 -6.78
CA ARG A 71 -3.26 2.59 -6.90
C ARG A 71 -3.90 1.68 -5.84
N MET A 72 -3.32 1.69 -4.64
CA MET A 72 -3.79 0.95 -3.48
C MET A 72 -4.76 1.76 -2.64
N ILE A 73 -5.65 1.08 -1.93
CA ILE A 73 -6.54 1.66 -0.93
C ILE A 73 -5.75 1.74 0.38
N THR A 74 -5.05 2.86 0.58
CA THR A 74 -4.28 3.07 1.81
C THR A 74 -5.22 3.44 2.94
N ILE A 75 -5.32 2.60 3.97
CA ILE A 75 -6.23 2.81 5.09
C ILE A 75 -5.86 4.11 5.85
N PRO A 76 -6.84 4.79 6.48
CA PRO A 76 -6.58 6.05 7.17
C PRO A 76 -5.63 5.87 8.37
N ASN A 77 -5.79 4.80 9.16
CA ASN A 77 -4.97 4.58 10.33
C ASN A 77 -3.52 4.17 9.95
N GLN A 78 -2.57 4.51 10.82
CA GLN A 78 -1.14 4.24 10.63
C GLN A 78 -0.40 4.16 11.96
N SER A 79 0.76 3.50 11.97
CA SER A 79 1.60 3.38 13.15
C SER A 79 2.95 4.08 12.98
N SER A 80 3.39 4.79 14.01
CA SER A 80 4.75 5.35 14.12
C SER A 80 5.25 5.17 15.55
N VAL A 81 6.18 4.21 15.72
CA VAL A 81 6.75 3.85 17.03
C VAL A 81 8.03 4.65 17.25
N ALA A 82 8.00 5.58 18.19
CA ALA A 82 9.18 6.37 18.57
C ALA A 82 10.09 5.59 19.53
N LYS A 83 11.39 5.92 19.54
CA LYS A 83 12.42 5.26 20.36
C LYS A 83 12.24 3.73 20.39
N ALA A 84 12.06 3.12 19.22
CA ALA A 84 11.57 1.75 19.09
C ALA A 84 12.39 0.74 19.91
N TRP A 85 13.68 0.96 20.12
CA TRP A 85 14.55 0.14 20.98
C TRP A 85 14.08 0.03 22.45
N GLN A 86 13.22 0.92 22.94
CA GLN A 86 12.61 0.85 24.28
C GLN A 86 11.35 -0.04 24.30
N GLU A 87 10.68 -0.16 23.15
CA GLU A 87 9.36 -0.78 23.01
C GLU A 87 9.42 -2.28 22.74
N PHE A 88 10.61 -2.85 22.53
CA PHE A 88 10.81 -4.29 22.39
C PHE A 88 11.57 -4.86 23.60
N ASP A 89 11.25 -6.09 23.98
CA ASP A 89 11.98 -6.87 24.98
C ASP A 89 13.15 -7.65 24.35
N GLU A 90 13.86 -8.42 25.18
CA GLU A 90 15.04 -9.19 24.77
C GLU A 90 14.69 -10.33 23.81
N ASP A 91 13.44 -10.82 23.83
CA ASP A 91 12.91 -11.83 22.91
C ASP A 91 12.44 -11.22 21.57
N GLY A 92 12.61 -9.91 21.39
CA GLY A 92 12.16 -9.18 20.21
C GLY A 92 10.65 -9.02 20.13
N ARG A 93 9.92 -9.19 21.24
CA ARG A 93 8.48 -8.97 21.32
C ARG A 93 8.22 -7.54 21.73
N MET A 94 7.19 -6.96 21.14
CA MET A 94 6.77 -5.62 21.49
C MET A 94 6.08 -5.64 22.85
N LYS A 95 6.50 -4.75 23.75
CA LYS A 95 5.93 -4.60 25.09
C LYS A 95 4.51 -4.02 24.99
N PRO A 96 3.62 -4.31 25.97
CA PRO A 96 2.34 -3.63 26.06
C PRO A 96 2.53 -2.12 26.22
N SER A 97 2.05 -1.35 25.26
CA SER A 97 2.15 0.11 25.26
C SER A 97 1.09 0.73 24.33
N PRO A 98 0.83 2.04 24.40
CA PRO A 98 -0.06 2.72 23.46
C PRO A 98 0.37 2.54 21.99
N TYR A 99 1.65 2.29 21.73
CA TYR A 99 2.12 1.96 20.38
C TYR A 99 1.63 0.58 19.94
N TYR A 100 1.63 -0.41 20.84
CA TYR A 100 1.11 -1.75 20.56
C TYR A 100 -0.38 -1.70 20.26
N ASP A 101 -1.17 -1.00 21.08
CA ASP A 101 -2.61 -0.83 20.88
C ASP A 101 -2.91 -0.18 19.52
N ARG A 102 -2.11 0.83 19.14
CA ARG A 102 -2.22 1.42 17.79
C ARG A 102 -1.94 0.43 16.67
N ILE A 103 -0.98 -0.49 16.84
CA ILE A 103 -0.72 -1.53 15.84
C ILE A 103 -1.91 -2.46 15.72
N VAL A 104 -2.55 -2.81 16.84
CA VAL A 104 -3.77 -3.60 16.86
C VAL A 104 -4.88 -2.88 16.07
N ASP A 105 -5.13 -1.60 16.33
CA ASP A 105 -6.13 -0.80 15.60
C ASP A 105 -5.86 -0.80 14.08
N VAL A 106 -4.59 -0.63 13.67
CA VAL A 106 -4.18 -0.59 12.25
C VAL A 106 -4.42 -1.95 11.58
N MET A 107 -4.09 -3.05 12.24
CA MET A 107 -4.31 -4.39 11.68
C MET A 107 -5.81 -4.74 11.64
N GLU A 108 -6.56 -4.35 12.66
CA GLU A 108 -8.01 -4.53 12.70
C GLU A 108 -8.69 -3.76 11.55
N GLU A 109 -8.32 -2.49 11.36
CA GLU A 109 -8.81 -1.65 10.27
C GLU A 109 -8.42 -2.22 8.91
N LEU A 110 -7.16 -2.67 8.74
CA LEU A 110 -6.70 -3.29 7.50
C LEU A 110 -7.56 -4.51 7.15
N MET A 111 -7.85 -5.37 8.12
CA MET A 111 -8.70 -6.55 7.90
C MET A 111 -10.12 -6.15 7.52
N LYS A 112 -10.75 -5.21 8.24
CA LYS A 112 -12.09 -4.70 7.93
C LYS A 112 -12.16 -4.15 6.50
N PHE A 113 -11.21 -3.30 6.10
CA PHE A 113 -11.15 -2.75 4.75
C PHE A 113 -10.90 -3.83 3.69
N THR A 114 -10.02 -4.79 3.96
CA THR A 114 -9.69 -5.85 2.99
C THR A 114 -10.91 -6.74 2.72
N LEU A 115 -11.62 -7.16 3.78
CA LEU A 115 -12.86 -7.92 3.63
C LEU A 115 -13.93 -7.13 2.89
N LEU A 116 -14.05 -5.83 3.18
CA LEU A 116 -15.01 -4.94 2.53
C LEU A 116 -14.74 -4.76 1.03
N THR A 117 -13.47 -4.67 0.61
CA THR A 117 -13.13 -4.26 -0.77
C THR A 117 -12.78 -5.41 -1.69
N ARG A 118 -12.29 -6.55 -1.18
CA ARG A 118 -11.74 -7.62 -2.03
C ARG A 118 -12.75 -8.21 -3.03
N GLU A 119 -14.01 -8.37 -2.63
CA GLU A 119 -15.05 -8.95 -3.49
C GLU A 119 -15.48 -8.00 -4.61
N TYR A 120 -15.32 -6.69 -4.39
CA TYR A 120 -15.71 -5.64 -5.34
C TYR A 120 -14.53 -5.01 -6.06
N ALA A 121 -13.32 -5.55 -5.90
CA ALA A 121 -12.09 -4.96 -6.43
C ALA A 121 -12.16 -4.70 -7.95
N ALA A 122 -12.72 -5.65 -8.73
CA ALA A 122 -12.88 -5.51 -10.17
C ALA A 122 -13.79 -4.33 -10.55
N TYR A 123 -14.89 -4.13 -9.81
CA TYR A 123 -15.81 -3.02 -10.03
C TYR A 123 -15.18 -1.68 -9.63
N LEU A 124 -14.50 -1.63 -8.49
CA LEU A 124 -13.85 -0.41 -7.99
C LEU A 124 -12.74 0.12 -8.93
N VAL A 125 -12.14 -0.76 -9.74
CA VAL A 125 -11.06 -0.38 -10.67
C VAL A 125 -11.54 -0.21 -12.11
N ASP A 126 -12.82 -0.46 -12.40
CA ASP A 126 -13.45 -0.22 -13.68
C ASP A 126 -13.69 1.28 -13.90
N ARG A 127 -12.74 1.93 -14.58
CA ARG A 127 -12.73 3.38 -14.77
C ARG A 127 -13.41 3.79 -16.07
N TYR A 128 -14.21 4.85 -15.99
CA TYR A 128 -14.81 5.50 -17.14
C TYR A 128 -13.80 5.82 -18.26
N SER A 129 -12.64 6.38 -17.93
CA SER A 129 -11.62 6.73 -18.92
C SER A 129 -11.08 5.50 -19.68
N GLU A 130 -10.95 4.36 -19.00
CA GLU A 130 -10.50 3.10 -19.60
C GLU A 130 -11.60 2.49 -20.51
N ARG A 131 -12.87 2.64 -20.12
CA ARG A 131 -14.02 2.26 -20.96
C ARG A 131 -14.13 3.15 -22.21
N LYS A 132 -13.92 4.46 -22.08
CA LYS A 132 -13.91 5.41 -23.20
C LYS A 132 -12.80 5.07 -24.19
N GLU A 133 -11.58 4.84 -23.71
CA GLU A 133 -10.45 4.46 -24.56
C GLU A 133 -10.71 3.13 -25.28
N SER A 134 -11.29 2.14 -24.61
CA SER A 134 -11.64 0.86 -25.22
C SER A 134 -12.68 1.01 -26.33
N ALA A 135 -13.69 1.87 -26.15
CA ALA A 135 -14.68 2.16 -27.18
C ALA A 135 -14.09 2.95 -28.36
N GLU A 136 -13.23 3.94 -28.10
CA GLU A 136 -12.54 4.70 -29.16
C GLU A 136 -11.51 3.84 -29.92
N ALA A 137 -10.75 2.98 -29.23
CA ALA A 137 -9.77 2.09 -29.82
C ALA A 137 -10.42 0.90 -30.56
N LEU A 138 -11.59 0.43 -30.10
CA LEU A 138 -12.42 -0.53 -30.83
C LEU A 138 -13.05 0.14 -32.06
N SER A 139 -13.62 1.34 -31.91
CA SER A 139 -14.16 2.13 -33.02
C SER A 139 -13.09 2.43 -34.09
N ARG A 140 -11.87 2.80 -33.69
CA ARG A 140 -10.74 2.98 -34.63
C ARG A 140 -10.31 1.67 -35.31
N ARG A 141 -10.35 0.52 -34.62
CA ARG A 141 -10.06 -0.80 -35.21
C ARG A 141 -11.16 -1.28 -36.16
N VAL A 142 -12.43 -1.06 -35.82
CA VAL A 142 -13.59 -1.41 -36.66
C VAL A 142 -13.68 -0.47 -37.88
N ASN A 143 -13.29 0.80 -37.73
CA ASN A 143 -13.21 1.76 -38.83
C ASN A 143 -11.91 1.67 -39.65
N GLN A 144 -10.93 0.84 -39.25
CA GLN A 144 -9.86 0.38 -40.14
C GLN A 144 -10.39 -0.75 -41.03
N SER A 145 -11.42 -0.45 -41.82
CA SER A 145 -11.79 -1.27 -42.96
C SER A 145 -10.79 -1.02 -44.09
N LYS A 146 -9.89 -1.99 -44.30
CA LYS A 146 -8.96 -2.18 -45.43
C LYS A 146 -7.78 -1.21 -45.53
N ILE A 147 -6.58 -1.74 -45.23
CA ILE A 147 -5.48 -1.82 -46.20
C ILE A 147 -5.03 -3.28 -46.23
#